data_AF-A0A8J2HWF1-F1
#
_entry.id   AF-A0A8J2HWF1-F1
#
_cell.length_a   1.000
_cell.length_b   1.000
_cell.length_c   1.000
_cell.angle_alpha   90.00
_cell.angle_beta   90.00
_cell.angle_gamma   90.00
#
_symmetry.space_group_name_H-M   'P 1'
#
loop_
_entity.id
_entity.type
_entity.pdbx_description
1 polymer ?
#
loop_
_entity_poly.entity_id
_entity_poly.type
_entity_poly.pdbx_seq_one_letter_code
_entity_poly.pdbx_strand_id
1 'polypeptide(L)' 'MATPDSAKRSTLTSKLPNLSGETIAVQAGDQVFYVHKSLIGNSSEFFKNATKPEWRTDSRPIDLSDEEPRIFERYC' A
#
# COMPACT_ATOMS: atom_id res chain seq x y z
N MET A 1 23.55 -39.97 5.28
CA MET A 1 22.74 -39.33 6.35
C MET A 1 22.50 -37.89 5.94
N ALA A 2 21.31 -37.56 5.43
CA ALA A 2 20.94 -36.18 5.07
C ALA A 2 20.15 -35.57 6.23
N THR A 3 20.60 -34.44 6.75
CA THR A 3 19.90 -33.68 7.80
C THR A 3 18.70 -32.93 7.22
N PRO A 4 17.58 -32.80 7.96
CA PRO A 4 16.37 -32.18 7.45
C PRO A 4 16.51 -30.66 7.33
N ASP A 5 15.98 -30.19 6.21
CA ASP A 5 15.82 -28.81 5.77
C ASP A 5 15.18 -27.95 6.86
N SER A 6 15.88 -26.89 7.25
CA SER A 6 15.45 -25.93 8.26
C SER A 6 14.33 -25.09 7.67
N ALA A 7 13.09 -25.55 7.86
CA ALA A 7 11.87 -24.82 7.51
C ALA A 7 11.87 -23.46 8.21
N LYS A 8 12.21 -22.41 7.46
CA LYS A 8 12.09 -21.02 7.88
C LYS A 8 10.61 -20.73 8.15
N ARG A 9 10.20 -20.87 9.41
CA ARG A 9 8.95 -20.29 9.91
C ARG A 9 9.10 -18.78 9.86
N SER A 10 8.71 -18.18 8.73
CA SER A 10 8.47 -16.74 8.65
C SER A 10 7.40 -16.39 9.67
N THR A 11 7.82 -15.79 10.78
CA THR A 11 6.94 -15.11 11.74
C THR A 11 6.17 -14.03 10.98
N LEU A 12 4.97 -14.38 10.53
CA LEU A 12 3.90 -13.44 10.22
C LEU A 12 3.53 -12.76 11.54
N THR A 13 4.31 -11.75 11.92
CA THR A 13 3.86 -10.79 12.91
C THR A 13 2.74 -10.03 12.21
N SER A 14 1.50 -10.40 12.51
CA SER A 14 0.31 -9.67 12.12
C SER A 14 0.32 -8.31 12.82
N LYS A 15 1.19 -7.41 12.35
CA LYS A 15 1.06 -5.98 12.62
C LYS A 15 -0.26 -5.57 12.00
N LEU A 16 -1.30 -5.47 12.83
CA LEU A 16 -2.57 -4.90 12.42
C LEU A 16 -2.28 -3.55 11.73
N PRO A 17 -2.83 -3.31 10.53
CA PRO A 17 -2.62 -2.05 9.84
C PRO A 17 -3.09 -0.91 10.75
N ASN A 18 -2.24 0.10 10.91
CA ASN A 18 -2.59 1.25 11.74
C ASN A 18 -3.62 2.11 11.00
N LEU A 19 -4.90 1.96 11.37
CA LEU A 19 -6.03 2.69 10.80
C LEU A 19 -6.23 4.08 11.44
N SER A 20 -5.48 4.41 12.50
CA SER A 20 -5.50 5.75 13.10
C SER A 20 -4.45 6.68 12.48
N GLY A 21 -3.72 6.21 11.47
CA GLY A 21 -2.62 6.93 10.82
C GLY A 21 -3.03 7.80 9.63
N GLU A 22 -2.02 8.38 8.98
CA GLU A 22 -2.16 9.25 7.82
C GLU A 22 -2.90 8.55 6.66
N THR A 23 -3.87 9.25 6.07
CA THR A 23 -4.54 8.85 4.82
C THR A 23 -3.95 9.59 3.63
N ILE A 24 -3.88 8.92 2.49
CA ILE A 24 -3.46 9.47 1.21
C ILE A 24 -4.62 9.50 0.25
N ALA A 25 -4.72 10.58 -0.54
CA ALA A 25 -5.64 10.64 -1.67
C ALA A 25 -5.00 9.93 -2.88
N VAL A 26 -5.77 9.08 -3.54
CA VAL A 26 -5.40 8.37 -4.76
C VAL A 26 -6.52 8.61 -5.78
N GLN A 27 -6.19 9.16 -6.93
CA GLN A 27 -7.13 9.39 -8.01
C GLN A 27 -7.08 8.18 -8.97
N ALA A 28 -8.16 7.41 -9.05
CA ALA A 28 -8.30 6.30 -9.99
C ALA A 28 -9.48 6.59 -10.94
N GLY A 29 -9.17 6.73 -12.23
CA GLY A 29 -10.09 7.32 -13.21
C GLY A 29 -10.60 8.68 -12.76
N ASP A 30 -11.93 8.84 -12.77
CA ASP A 30 -12.63 10.05 -12.33
C ASP A 30 -12.95 10.10 -10.82
N GLN A 31 -12.47 9.14 -10.02
CA GLN A 31 -12.76 9.04 -8.59
C GLN A 31 -11.51 9.21 -7.72
N VAL A 32 -11.69 9.84 -6.56
CA VAL A 32 -10.63 9.97 -5.55
C VAL A 32 -10.94 9.11 -4.34
N PHE A 33 -9.99 8.25 -3.97
CA PHE A 33 -10.04 7.36 -2.83
C PHE A 33 -9.11 7.86 -1.72
N TYR A 34 -9.56 7.74 -0.48
CA TYR A 34 -8.75 8.05 0.71
C TYR A 34 -8.37 6.75 1.41
N VAL A 35 -7.10 6.41 1.38
CA VAL A 35 -6.60 5.12 1.86
C VAL A 35 -5.49 5.33 2.89
N HIS A 36 -5.42 4.46 3.90
CA HIS A 36 -4.40 4.59 4.93
C HIS A 36 -3.02 4.26 4.36
N LYS A 37 -2.07 5.18 4.54
CA LYS A 37 -0.68 5.05 4.05
C LYS A 37 -0.03 3.75 4.51
N SER A 38 -0.25 3.38 5.77
CA SER A 38 0.30 2.16 6.36
C SER A 38 -0.28 0.88 5.75
N LEU A 39 -1.54 0.92 5.30
CA LEU A 39 -2.21 -0.24 4.71
C LEU A 39 -1.71 -0.45 3.28
N ILE A 40 -1.79 0.60 2.46
CA ILE A 40 -1.44 0.49 1.04
C ILE A 40 0.08 0.42 0.78
N GLY A 41 0.88 1.05 1.65
CA GLY A 41 2.34 0.93 1.60
C GLY A 41 2.87 -0.43 2.08
N ASN A 42 2.07 -1.21 2.81
CA ASN A 42 2.42 -2.58 3.19
C ASN A 42 1.98 -3.59 2.13
N SER A 43 0.90 -3.32 1.39
CA SER A 43 0.43 -4.18 0.31
C SER A 43 1.21 -3.99 -1.00
N SER A 44 1.76 -2.80 -1.25
CA SER A 44 2.43 -2.50 -2.52
C SER A 44 3.65 -1.59 -2.38
N GLU A 45 4.76 -2.02 -2.98
CA GLU A 45 6.02 -1.27 -3.00
C GLU A 45 5.90 0.02 -3.81
N PHE A 46 4.99 0.08 -4.79
CA PHE A 46 4.71 1.30 -5.53
C PHE A 46 4.23 2.40 -4.58
N PHE A 47 3.18 2.14 -3.79
CA PHE A 47 2.66 3.13 -2.85
C PHE A 47 3.63 3.40 -1.70
N LYS A 48 4.42 2.41 -1.29
CA LYS A 48 5.50 2.63 -0.33
C LYS A 48 6.52 3.67 -0.83
N ASN A 49 6.84 3.66 -2.12
CA ASN A 49 7.74 4.64 -2.73
C ASN A 49 7.02 5.96 -3.04
N ALA A 50 5.80 5.92 -3.57
CA ALA A 50 5.01 7.10 -3.92
C ALA A 50 4.60 7.94 -2.69
N THR A 51 4.57 7.34 -1.51
CA THR A 51 4.26 8.04 -0.24
C THR A 51 5.49 8.57 0.50
N LYS A 52 6.70 8.37 -0.05
CA LYS A 52 7.92 8.95 0.52
C LYS A 52 7.92 10.46 0.36
N PRO A 53 8.45 11.19 1.36
CA PRO A 53 8.47 12.66 1.35
C PRO A 53 9.31 13.23 0.19
N GLU A 54 10.29 12.47 -0.32
CA GLU A 54 11.11 12.88 -1.46
C GLU A 54 10.33 13.02 -2.78
N TRP A 55 9.20 12.31 -2.90
CA TRP A 55 8.34 12.30 -4.09
C TRP A 55 7.04 13.09 -3.87
N ARG A 56 6.61 13.23 -2.62
CA ARG A 56 5.44 14.02 -2.21
C ARG A 56 5.84 15.44 -1.85
N THR A 57 6.13 16.24 -2.87
CA THR A 57 6.39 17.68 -2.69
C THR A 57 5.11 18.49 -2.50
N ASP A 58 3.98 17.98 -2.98
CA ASP A 58 2.66 18.61 -2.86
C ASP A 58 1.63 17.63 -2.29
N SER A 59 0.56 18.14 -1.68
CA SER A 59 -0.61 17.37 -1.23
C SER A 59 -1.46 16.81 -2.38
N ARG A 60 -0.88 16.64 -3.57
CA ARG A 60 -1.56 16.11 -4.75
C ARG A 60 -1.92 14.64 -4.54
N PRO A 61 -3.08 14.20 -5.05
CA PRO A 61 -3.43 12.79 -5.07
C PRO A 61 -2.40 11.99 -5.89
N ILE A 62 -2.20 10.74 -5.51
CA ILE A 62 -1.44 9.80 -6.35
C ILE A 62 -2.27 9.55 -7.59
N ASP A 63 -1.70 9.87 -8.75
CA ASP A 63 -2.39 9.74 -10.03
C ASP A 63 -2.35 8.30 -10.52
N LEU A 64 -3.52 7.69 -10.62
CA LEU A 64 -3.82 6.40 -11.22
C LEU A 64 -5.01 6.56 -12.16
N SER A 65 -5.11 7.70 -12.85
CA SER A 65 -6.23 8.03 -13.74
C SER A 65 -6.40 7.00 -14.88
N ASP A 66 -5.35 6.26 -15.23
CA ASP A 66 -5.40 5.14 -16.18
C ASP A 66 -6.05 3.86 -15.62
N GLU A 67 -6.16 3.72 -14.29
CA GLU A 67 -6.74 2.53 -13.64
C GLU A 67 -8.25 2.67 -13.45
N GLU A 68 -8.98 1.57 -13.64
CA GLU A 68 -10.42 1.56 -13.41
C GLU A 68 -10.72 1.62 -11.89
N PRO A 69 -11.59 2.54 -11.42
CA PRO A 69 -11.84 2.72 -10.00
C PRO A 69 -12.37 1.47 -9.28
N ARG A 70 -13.13 0.62 -10.00
CA ARG A 70 -13.64 -0.67 -9.48
C ARG A 70 -12.53 -1.69 -9.22
N ILE A 71 -11.46 -1.63 -10.01
CA ILE A 71 -10.29 -2.48 -9.82
C ILE A 71 -9.57 -2.00 -8.55
N PHE A 72 -9.35 -0.69 -8.42
CA PHE A 72 -8.69 -0.09 -7.26
C PHE A 72 -9.43 -0.38 -5.94
N GLU A 73 -10.76 -0.30 -5.93
CA GLU A 73 -11.59 -0.61 -4.75
C GLU A 73 -11.41 -2.04 -4.24
N ARG A 74 -11.11 -3.02 -5.11
CA ARG A 74 -10.86 -4.41 -4.70
C ARG A 74 -9.49 -4.60 -4.02
N TYR A 75 -8.54 -3.68 -4.26
CA TYR A 75 -7.18 -3.76 -3.72
C TYR A 75 -7.02 -3.05 -2.37
N CYS A 76 -7.98 -2.22 -1.96
CA CYS A 76 -7.96 -1.47 -0.71
C CYS A 76 -8.80 -2.13 0.39
#